data_AF-A0A7X6ZK29-F1
#
_entry.id   AF-A0A7X6ZK29-F1
#
_cell.length_a   1.000
_cell.length_b   1.000
_cell.length_c   1.000
_cell.angle_alpha   90.00
_cell.angle_beta   90.00
_cell.angle_gamma   90.00
#
_symmetry.space_group_name_H-M   'P 1'
#
loop_
_entity.id
_entity.type
_entity.pdbx_description
1 polymer ?
#
loop_
_entity_poly.entity_id
_entity_poly.type
_entity_poly.pdbx_seq_one_letter_code
_entity_poly.pdbx_strand_id
1 'polypeptide(L)'
;MKIKTISEQDIINLNIEHKQVIKWVKEAFLAKKNSSLPAKISQTFEEGAKFFNTMPAIMFDENIAVMGLGATGQNFLKAWLSKSSNKSKKVKLLNYKDHAIKTKEMLLKEGVSQVEICNDNENLIRDSDVVVSAITVANELIGKDDWFKPGVLVVPIHTRGFQNCDLFFEQVVCDDVSHVEGFKNFSEFKSLKEMSDILSKKVKGRLNNQERILAYNIGIALHDVLIAKRIWEVYSES
;
A
#
# COMPACT_ATOMS: atom_id res chain seq x y z
N MET A 1 10.78 -4.42 -36.73
CA MET A 1 9.74 -4.32 -35.69
C MET A 1 9.50 -2.85 -35.40
N LYS A 2 8.27 -2.33 -35.52
CA LYS A 2 7.97 -0.94 -35.11
C LYS A 2 7.71 -0.94 -33.60
N ILE A 3 8.47 -0.16 -32.85
CA ILE A 3 8.24 0.07 -31.42
C ILE A 3 7.10 1.08 -31.30
N LYS A 4 6.04 0.74 -30.57
CA LYS A 4 5.00 1.70 -30.16
C LYS A 4 5.45 2.38 -28.87
N THR A 5 5.34 3.70 -28.82
CA THR A 5 5.57 4.50 -27.61
C THR A 5 4.21 4.92 -27.05
N ILE A 6 3.99 4.72 -25.76
CA ILE A 6 2.80 5.18 -25.03
C ILE A 6 3.30 6.20 -24.00
N SER A 7 2.85 7.45 -24.10
CA SER A 7 3.19 8.53 -23.17
C SER A 7 2.30 8.53 -21.93
N GLU A 8 2.67 9.29 -20.89
CA GLU A 8 1.81 9.51 -19.72
C GLU A 8 0.45 10.09 -20.12
N GLN A 9 0.43 11.04 -21.07
CA GLN A 9 -0.82 11.65 -21.54
C GLN A 9 -1.70 10.62 -22.27
N ASP A 10 -1.11 9.71 -23.03
CA ASP A 10 -1.84 8.61 -23.65
C ASP A 10 -2.53 7.75 -22.57
N ILE A 11 -1.80 7.38 -21.51
CA ILE A 11 -2.35 6.59 -20.39
C ILE A 11 -3.47 7.34 -19.68
N ILE A 12 -3.30 8.63 -19.41
CA ILE A 12 -4.34 9.47 -18.79
C ILE A 12 -5.59 9.49 -19.68
N ASN A 13 -5.44 9.61 -20.99
CA ASN A 13 -6.54 9.65 -21.95
C ASN A 13 -7.32 8.34 -22.05
N LEU A 14 -6.72 7.20 -21.67
CA LEU A 14 -7.42 5.91 -21.58
C LEU A 14 -8.48 5.90 -20.46
N ASN A 15 -8.44 6.86 -19.53
CA ASN A 15 -9.40 6.97 -18.42
C ASN A 15 -9.56 5.65 -17.63
N ILE A 16 -8.45 4.92 -17.42
CA ILE A 16 -8.46 3.65 -16.69
C ILE A 16 -8.85 3.91 -15.24
N GLU A 17 -9.98 3.33 -14.82
CA GLU A 17 -10.46 3.50 -13.45
C GLU A 17 -9.59 2.74 -12.44
N HIS A 18 -9.42 3.29 -11.23
CA HIS A 18 -8.67 2.63 -10.16
C HIS A 18 -9.17 1.20 -9.86
N LYS A 19 -10.48 0.95 -9.94
CA LYS A 19 -11.08 -0.38 -9.74
C LYS A 19 -10.55 -1.43 -10.73
N GLN A 20 -10.22 -1.01 -11.95
CA GLN A 20 -9.64 -1.87 -12.97
C GLN A 20 -8.17 -2.18 -12.68
N VAL A 21 -7.40 -1.17 -12.26
CA VAL A 21 -6.00 -1.36 -11.82
C VAL A 21 -5.91 -2.34 -10.64
N ILE A 22 -6.82 -2.24 -9.67
CA ILE A 22 -6.90 -3.17 -8.52
C ILE A 22 -7.15 -4.61 -8.98
N LYS A 23 -8.01 -4.81 -9.99
CA LYS A 23 -8.24 -6.13 -10.58
C LYS A 23 -6.95 -6.68 -11.22
N TRP A 24 -6.21 -5.85 -11.95
CA TRP A 24 -4.95 -6.24 -12.57
C TRP A 24 -3.86 -6.59 -11.55
N VAL A 25 -3.75 -5.83 -10.45
CA VAL A 25 -2.87 -6.16 -9.33
C VAL A 25 -3.21 -7.52 -8.73
N LYS A 26 -4.51 -7.81 -8.53
CA LYS A 26 -4.95 -9.12 -8.04
C LYS A 26 -4.61 -10.24 -9.03
N GLU A 27 -4.80 -10.01 -10.33
CA GLU A 27 -4.40 -10.96 -11.38
C GLU A 27 -2.89 -11.24 -11.34
N ALA A 28 -2.07 -10.21 -11.15
CA ALA A 28 -0.62 -10.35 -11.03
C ALA A 28 -0.22 -11.20 -9.81
N PHE A 29 -0.81 -10.95 -8.63
CA PHE A 29 -0.56 -11.82 -7.47
C PHE A 29 -0.95 -13.29 -7.72
N LEU A 30 -2.08 -13.53 -8.39
CA LEU A 30 -2.52 -14.88 -8.73
C LEU A 30 -1.61 -15.55 -9.77
N ALA A 31 -1.03 -14.77 -10.68
CA ALA A 31 -0.06 -15.23 -11.68
C ALA A 31 1.36 -15.44 -11.12
N LYS A 32 1.65 -14.97 -9.90
CA LYS A 32 2.99 -15.01 -9.28
C LYS A 32 3.62 -16.41 -9.34
N LYS A 33 2.86 -17.45 -8.99
CA LYS A 33 3.36 -18.85 -8.95
C LYS A 33 3.79 -19.40 -10.30
N ASN A 34 3.27 -18.84 -11.39
CA ASN A 34 3.57 -19.26 -12.75
C ASN A 34 4.50 -18.26 -13.45
N SER A 35 5.09 -17.32 -12.70
CA SER A 35 5.96 -16.27 -13.20
C SER A 35 7.40 -16.50 -12.75
N SER A 36 8.37 -16.15 -13.60
CA SER A 36 9.77 -16.04 -13.18
C SER A 36 10.00 -14.65 -12.61
N LEU A 37 10.23 -14.56 -11.30
CA LEU A 37 10.48 -13.31 -10.59
C LEU A 37 11.83 -13.43 -9.86
N PRO A 38 12.96 -13.07 -10.52
CA PRO A 38 14.23 -13.00 -9.82
C PRO A 38 14.16 -11.93 -8.72
N ALA A 39 14.95 -12.12 -7.66
CA ALA A 39 15.05 -11.15 -6.58
C ALA A 39 15.36 -9.76 -7.14
N LYS A 40 14.68 -8.75 -6.60
CA LYS A 40 14.86 -7.38 -7.05
C LYS A 40 16.32 -6.94 -6.85
N ILE A 41 17.00 -6.61 -7.95
CA ILE A 41 18.32 -5.99 -7.88
C ILE A 41 18.11 -4.51 -7.57
N SER A 42 18.34 -4.10 -6.32
CA SER A 42 18.33 -2.70 -5.92
C SER A 42 19.63 -2.02 -6.37
N GLN A 43 19.60 -1.30 -7.48
CA GLN A 43 20.73 -0.46 -7.91
C GLN A 43 20.62 0.91 -7.26
N THR A 44 21.52 1.22 -6.33
CA THR A 44 21.64 2.55 -5.72
C THR A 44 22.54 3.42 -6.59
N PHE A 45 21.98 4.46 -7.20
CA PHE A 45 22.73 5.46 -7.95
C PHE A 45 22.96 6.69 -7.06
N GLU A 46 24.21 6.88 -6.59
CA GLU A 46 24.64 7.94 -5.66
C GLU A 46 23.84 8.03 -4.34
N GLU A 47 24.24 8.92 -3.42
CA GLU A 47 23.60 9.18 -2.12
C GLU A 47 22.17 9.78 -2.30
N GLY A 48 21.23 8.97 -2.78
CA GLY A 48 19.88 9.41 -3.06
C GLY A 48 19.02 8.28 -3.59
N ALA A 49 18.22 7.68 -2.71
CA ALA A 49 17.29 6.60 -3.03
C ALA A 49 16.22 7.03 -4.05
N LYS A 50 16.44 6.80 -5.35
CA LYS A 50 15.42 6.91 -6.39
C LYS A 50 15.00 5.50 -6.82
N PHE A 51 13.79 5.09 -6.44
CA PHE A 51 13.15 3.84 -6.86
C PHE A 51 11.71 4.12 -7.31
N PHE A 52 11.27 3.47 -8.39
CA PHE A 52 9.87 3.43 -8.81
C PHE A 52 9.38 1.99 -8.65
N ASN A 53 8.48 1.75 -7.70
CA ASN A 53 7.84 0.44 -7.51
C ASN A 53 6.32 0.63 -7.52
N THR A 54 5.59 -0.28 -8.17
CA THR A 54 4.16 -0.43 -7.86
C THR A 54 3.99 -1.22 -6.58
N MET A 55 3.50 -0.52 -5.55
CA MET A 55 3.34 -1.07 -4.21
C MET A 55 1.85 -1.26 -3.95
N PRO A 56 1.32 -2.48 -4.10
CA PRO A 56 -0.10 -2.70 -3.98
C PRO A 56 -0.53 -2.50 -2.52
N ALA A 57 -1.42 -1.54 -2.31
CA ALA A 57 -2.12 -1.42 -1.06
C ALA A 57 -3.34 -2.35 -1.06
N ILE A 58 -3.61 -2.93 0.10
CA ILE A 58 -4.85 -3.66 0.32
C ILE A 58 -5.98 -2.62 0.41
N MET A 59 -7.14 -2.93 -0.19
CA MET A 59 -8.32 -2.07 -0.12
C MET A 59 -9.20 -2.46 1.06
N PHE A 60 -9.57 -1.44 1.82
CA PHE A 60 -10.21 -1.53 3.12
C PHE A 60 -11.58 -0.86 3.10
N ASP A 61 -12.52 -1.38 3.88
CA ASP A 61 -13.83 -0.80 4.17
C ASP A 61 -13.91 -0.40 5.65
N GLU A 62 -12.83 0.20 6.14
CA GLU A 62 -12.59 0.54 7.52
C GLU A 62 -12.14 2.00 7.64
N ASN A 63 -12.04 2.51 8.88
CA ASN A 63 -11.48 3.83 9.11
C ASN A 63 -9.97 3.80 8.90
N ILE A 64 -9.47 4.76 8.12
CA ILE A 64 -8.07 4.78 7.72
C ILE A 64 -7.35 5.98 8.35
N ALA A 65 -6.07 5.79 8.62
CA ALA A 65 -5.14 6.84 8.96
C ALA A 65 -4.00 6.83 7.95
N VAL A 66 -3.68 7.98 7.37
CA VAL A 66 -2.69 8.09 6.29
C VAL A 66 -1.65 9.13 6.65
N MET A 67 -0.38 8.70 6.66
CA MET A 67 0.79 9.58 6.69
C MET A 67 1.51 9.52 5.34
N GLY A 68 2.11 10.65 4.93
CA GLY A 68 2.73 10.76 3.61
C GLY A 68 1.71 11.00 2.50
N LEU A 69 1.34 12.27 2.29
CA LEU A 69 0.27 12.66 1.37
C LEU A 69 0.78 13.13 -0.01
N GLY A 70 1.96 12.64 -0.41
CA GLY A 70 2.49 12.82 -1.76
C GLY A 70 1.79 11.91 -2.78
N ALA A 71 2.37 11.74 -3.97
CA ALA A 71 1.75 11.00 -5.08
C ALA A 71 1.23 9.61 -4.68
N THR A 72 2.01 8.84 -3.92
CA THR A 72 1.60 7.50 -3.48
C THR A 72 0.41 7.54 -2.51
N GLY A 73 0.44 8.43 -1.52
CA GLY A 73 -0.68 8.61 -0.59
C GLY A 73 -1.95 9.10 -1.30
N GLN A 74 -1.82 10.01 -2.28
CA GLN A 74 -2.95 10.47 -3.10
C GLN A 74 -3.54 9.32 -3.92
N ASN A 75 -2.70 8.52 -4.59
CA ASN A 75 -3.17 7.39 -5.38
C ASN A 75 -3.79 6.28 -4.51
N PHE A 76 -3.26 6.06 -3.30
CA PHE A 76 -3.90 5.19 -2.31
C PHE A 76 -5.30 5.67 -1.96
N LEU A 77 -5.47 6.96 -1.62
CA LEU A 77 -6.77 7.53 -1.27
C LEU A 77 -7.77 7.45 -2.44
N LYS A 78 -7.34 7.74 -3.66
CA LYS A 78 -8.19 7.59 -4.86
C LYS A 78 -8.59 6.14 -5.11
N ALA A 79 -7.66 5.20 -4.94
CA ALA A 79 -7.97 3.78 -5.03
C ALA A 79 -8.98 3.37 -3.94
N TRP A 80 -8.76 3.80 -2.69
CA TRP A 80 -9.66 3.57 -1.57
C TRP A 80 -11.06 4.13 -1.85
N LEU A 81 -11.18 5.33 -2.43
CA LEU A 81 -12.46 5.93 -2.83
C LEU A 81 -13.18 5.24 -3.99
N SER A 82 -12.51 4.34 -4.71
CA SER A 82 -13.16 3.54 -5.77
C SER A 82 -14.28 2.64 -5.22
N LYS A 83 -14.28 2.37 -3.91
CA LYS A 83 -15.40 1.74 -3.19
C LYS A 83 -16.29 2.81 -2.58
N SER A 84 -17.53 2.95 -3.06
CA SER A 84 -18.45 4.00 -2.60
C SER A 84 -18.78 3.93 -1.10
N SER A 85 -18.76 2.74 -0.49
CA SER A 85 -18.98 2.57 0.96
C SER A 85 -17.95 3.33 1.80
N ASN A 86 -16.74 3.53 1.27
CA ASN A 86 -15.64 4.21 1.95
C ASN A 86 -15.90 5.69 2.21
N LYS A 87 -16.78 6.33 1.43
CA LYS A 87 -17.17 7.74 1.64
C LYS A 87 -17.82 7.99 3.01
N SER A 88 -18.37 6.96 3.64
CA SER A 88 -18.96 7.03 4.98
C SER A 88 -17.95 6.82 6.12
N LYS A 89 -16.71 6.44 5.81
CA LYS A 89 -15.69 6.09 6.81
C LYS A 89 -14.91 7.33 7.26
N LYS A 90 -14.32 7.23 8.45
CA LYS A 90 -13.41 8.22 8.99
C LYS A 90 -12.03 8.10 8.35
N VAL A 91 -11.47 9.25 7.96
CA VAL A 91 -10.11 9.40 7.48
C VAL A 91 -9.33 10.31 8.41
N LYS A 92 -8.23 9.82 8.97
CA LYS A 92 -7.22 10.64 9.67
C LYS A 92 -6.05 10.91 8.72
N LEU A 93 -5.62 12.16 8.67
CA LEU A 93 -4.50 12.61 7.84
C LEU A 93 -3.42 13.19 8.74
N LEU A 94 -2.18 12.73 8.61
CA LEU A 94 -1.07 13.36 9.33
C LEU A 94 -0.79 14.73 8.74
N ASN A 95 -0.76 15.75 9.60
CA ASN A 95 -0.43 17.10 9.22
C ASN A 95 1.02 17.19 8.75
N TYR A 96 1.23 17.58 7.51
CA TYR A 96 2.55 17.81 6.94
C TYR A 96 2.43 18.80 5.79
N LYS A 97 3.02 19.99 5.98
CA LYS A 97 2.88 21.13 5.06
C LYS A 97 1.39 21.42 4.78
N ASP A 98 1.07 21.87 3.58
CA ASP A 98 -0.30 22.13 3.10
C ASP A 98 -0.97 20.88 2.50
N HIS A 99 -0.27 19.73 2.44
CA HIS A 99 -0.80 18.53 1.81
C HIS A 99 -2.03 17.99 2.55
N ALA A 100 -2.05 18.02 3.88
CA ALA A 100 -3.18 17.52 4.66
C ALA A 100 -4.46 18.33 4.42
N ILE A 101 -4.33 19.65 4.29
CA ILE A 101 -5.44 20.56 3.98
C ILE A 101 -5.96 20.29 2.57
N LYS A 102 -5.09 20.29 1.56
CA LYS A 102 -5.46 19.99 0.17
C LYS A 102 -6.09 18.60 0.00
N THR A 103 -5.56 17.61 0.70
CA THR A 103 -6.09 16.24 0.69
C THR A 103 -7.47 16.20 1.33
N LYS A 104 -7.66 16.89 2.46
CA LYS A 104 -8.97 17.00 3.10
C LYS A 104 -10.00 17.64 2.15
N GLU A 105 -9.66 18.74 1.50
CA GLU A 105 -10.53 19.39 0.51
C GLU A 105 -10.92 18.44 -0.63
N MET A 106 -9.95 17.69 -1.17
CA MET A 106 -10.18 16.66 -2.19
C MET A 106 -11.14 15.58 -1.67
N LEU A 107 -10.90 15.02 -0.49
CA LEU A 107 -11.74 13.95 0.08
C LEU A 107 -13.17 14.44 0.33
N LEU A 108 -13.34 15.66 0.86
CA LEU A 108 -14.66 16.27 1.05
C LEU A 108 -15.40 16.45 -0.28
N LYS A 109 -14.70 16.92 -1.32
CA LYS A 109 -15.27 17.06 -2.68
C LYS A 109 -15.70 15.72 -3.28
N GLU A 110 -14.95 14.66 -3.00
CA GLU A 110 -15.28 13.29 -3.40
C GLU A 110 -16.41 12.66 -2.55
N GLY A 111 -16.90 13.37 -1.52
CA GLY A 111 -18.03 12.97 -0.70
C GLY A 111 -17.68 12.23 0.59
N VAL A 112 -16.42 12.24 1.03
CA VAL A 112 -16.03 11.74 2.35
C VAL A 112 -16.53 12.71 3.41
N SER A 113 -17.32 12.24 4.38
CA SER A 113 -17.92 13.14 5.37
C SER A 113 -17.07 13.35 6.63
N GLN A 114 -16.13 12.45 6.93
CA GLN A 114 -15.39 12.45 8.18
C GLN A 114 -13.88 12.49 7.93
N VAL A 115 -13.29 13.69 7.89
CA VAL A 115 -11.84 13.89 7.68
C VAL A 115 -11.23 14.71 8.81
N GLU A 116 -10.34 14.06 9.56
CA GLU A 116 -9.58 14.62 10.67
C GLU A 116 -8.12 14.85 10.24
N ILE A 117 -7.54 15.98 10.66
CA ILE A 117 -6.11 16.24 10.51
C ILE A 117 -5.48 16.07 11.90
N CYS A 118 -4.53 15.15 12.02
CA CYS A 118 -3.80 14.85 13.25
C CYS A 118 -2.43 15.54 13.20
N ASN A 119 -1.98 16.13 14.31
CA ASN A 119 -0.71 16.89 14.34
C ASN A 119 0.50 16.05 14.75
N ASP A 120 0.29 14.78 15.11
CA ASP A 120 1.32 13.85 15.55
C ASP A 120 0.95 12.40 15.23
N ASN A 121 1.94 11.51 15.32
CA ASN A 121 1.77 10.10 15.00
C ASN A 121 0.89 9.36 16.02
N GLU A 122 0.84 9.81 17.28
CA GLU A 122 0.03 9.15 18.31
C GLU A 122 -1.46 9.29 18.00
N ASN A 123 -1.91 10.53 17.77
CA ASN A 123 -3.29 10.84 17.40
C ASN A 123 -3.69 10.22 16.07
N LEU A 124 -2.74 10.10 15.13
CA LEU A 124 -2.95 9.41 13.87
C LEU A 124 -3.14 7.90 14.06
N ILE A 125 -2.30 7.24 14.85
CA ILE A 125 -2.27 5.78 14.98
C ILE A 125 -3.36 5.28 15.91
N ARG A 126 -3.56 5.92 17.06
CA ARG A 126 -4.56 5.50 18.05
C ARG A 126 -5.95 5.48 17.44
N ASP A 127 -6.73 4.46 17.81
CA ASP A 127 -8.10 4.20 17.37
C ASP A 127 -8.30 3.94 15.87
N SER A 128 -7.23 3.93 15.07
CA SER A 128 -7.31 3.66 13.63
C SER A 128 -7.41 2.17 13.35
N ASP A 129 -8.36 1.77 12.49
CA ASP A 129 -8.50 0.37 12.06
C ASP A 129 -7.37 -0.01 11.08
N VAL A 130 -7.00 0.95 10.23
CA VAL A 130 -5.91 0.82 9.26
C VAL A 130 -4.98 2.02 9.35
N VAL A 131 -3.67 1.78 9.40
CA VAL A 131 -2.64 2.82 9.32
C VAL A 131 -1.83 2.60 8.04
N VAL A 132 -1.85 3.58 7.13
CA VAL A 132 -1.09 3.55 5.88
C VAL A 132 0.03 4.58 5.94
N SER A 133 1.26 4.12 5.74
CA SER A 133 2.43 4.98 5.69
C SER A 133 3.01 5.06 4.29
N ALA A 134 2.79 6.19 3.63
CA ALA A 134 3.26 6.52 2.29
C ALA A 134 4.35 7.61 2.33
N ILE A 135 5.18 7.60 3.38
CA ILE A 135 6.34 8.49 3.52
C ILE A 135 7.54 7.97 2.70
N THR A 136 8.48 8.84 2.36
CA THR A 136 9.66 8.47 1.56
C THR A 136 10.67 7.66 2.35
N VAL A 137 10.92 8.05 3.60
CA VAL A 137 11.89 7.41 4.48
C VAL A 137 11.51 7.64 5.94
N ALA A 138 11.73 6.63 6.78
CA ALA A 138 11.67 6.77 8.24
C ALA A 138 13.06 6.54 8.84
N ASN A 139 13.54 7.51 9.62
CA ASN A 139 14.82 7.38 10.33
C ASN A 139 14.67 6.80 11.74
N GLU A 140 13.46 6.89 12.30
CA GLU A 140 13.12 6.45 13.65
C GLU A 140 11.82 5.63 13.63
N LEU A 141 11.49 5.02 14.77
CA LEU A 141 10.19 4.37 14.95
C LEU A 141 9.08 5.42 14.91
N ILE A 142 8.02 5.12 14.17
CA ILE A 142 6.90 6.03 13.91
C ILE A 142 5.91 6.02 15.07
N GLY A 143 5.75 4.89 15.76
CA GLY A 143 4.82 4.77 16.89
C GLY A 143 5.27 3.78 17.95
N LYS A 144 4.77 3.98 19.18
CA LYS A 144 4.99 3.09 20.32
C LYS A 144 4.04 1.89 20.26
N ASP A 145 4.43 0.79 20.88
CA ASP A 145 3.70 -0.48 20.84
C ASP A 145 2.25 -0.34 21.30
N ASP A 146 2.01 0.45 22.36
CA ASP A 146 0.70 0.69 22.97
C ASP A 146 -0.23 1.58 22.13
N TRP A 147 0.27 2.19 21.05
CA TRP A 147 -0.54 2.99 20.13
C TRP A 147 -1.34 2.12 19.18
N PHE A 148 -0.87 0.90 18.91
CA PHE A 148 -1.46 -0.03 17.95
C PHE A 148 -2.53 -0.89 18.63
N LYS A 149 -3.79 -0.50 18.44
CA LYS A 149 -4.94 -1.23 19.01
C LYS A 149 -5.01 -2.67 18.49
N PRO A 150 -5.56 -3.62 19.27
CA PRO A 150 -5.92 -4.94 18.75
C PRO A 150 -6.77 -4.81 17.47
N GLY A 151 -6.49 -5.68 16.49
CA GLY A 151 -7.17 -5.66 15.20
C GLY A 151 -6.59 -4.71 14.15
N VAL A 152 -5.67 -3.80 14.51
CA VAL A 152 -5.12 -2.82 13.56
C VAL A 152 -4.39 -3.49 12.39
N LEU A 153 -4.51 -2.90 11.20
CA LEU A 153 -3.71 -3.24 10.04
C LEU A 153 -2.78 -2.09 9.68
N VAL A 154 -1.48 -2.34 9.69
CA VAL A 154 -0.47 -1.36 9.29
C VAL A 154 0.05 -1.73 7.89
N VAL A 155 -0.03 -0.78 6.96
CA VAL A 155 0.45 -0.90 5.57
C VAL A 155 1.58 0.11 5.37
N PRO A 156 2.82 -0.27 5.70
CA PRO A 156 3.99 0.57 5.46
C PRO A 156 4.46 0.43 4.02
N ILE A 157 4.22 1.45 3.21
CA ILE A 157 4.77 1.52 1.84
C ILE A 157 6.29 1.65 1.93
N HIS A 158 6.79 2.55 2.77
CA HIS A 158 8.18 2.47 3.20
C HIS A 158 8.27 1.56 4.42
N THR A 159 9.07 0.50 4.35
CA THR A 159 9.07 -0.56 5.37
C THR A 159 9.76 -0.18 6.68
N ARG A 160 10.54 0.93 6.71
CA ARG A 160 11.14 1.43 7.96
C ARG A 160 10.12 2.22 8.79
N GLY A 161 10.35 2.22 10.10
CA GLY A 161 9.58 3.00 11.08
C GLY A 161 8.55 2.17 11.86
N PHE A 162 8.36 0.91 11.51
CA PHE A 162 7.42 0.00 12.19
C PHE A 162 8.09 -1.28 12.69
N GLN A 163 9.42 -1.32 12.82
CA GLN A 163 10.16 -2.53 13.19
C GLN A 163 9.84 -3.05 14.60
N ASN A 164 9.32 -2.20 15.49
CA ASN A 164 8.78 -2.68 16.76
C ASN A 164 7.55 -3.57 16.56
N CYS A 165 6.71 -3.29 15.56
CA CYS A 165 5.51 -4.07 15.25
C CYS A 165 5.86 -5.51 14.87
N ASP A 166 7.03 -5.76 14.27
CA ASP A 166 7.54 -7.10 13.97
C ASP A 166 7.54 -8.03 15.18
N LEU A 167 7.78 -7.47 16.37
CA LEU A 167 7.99 -8.22 17.61
C LEU A 167 6.68 -8.59 18.31
N PHE A 168 5.60 -7.83 18.06
CA PHE A 168 4.35 -8.02 18.80
C PHE A 168 3.10 -8.20 17.94
N PHE A 169 3.12 -7.90 16.65
CA PHE A 169 1.99 -8.17 15.77
C PHE A 169 1.81 -9.67 15.55
N GLU A 170 0.55 -10.12 15.50
CA GLU A 170 0.22 -11.53 15.33
C GLU A 170 0.55 -12.06 13.93
N GLN A 171 0.55 -11.19 12.91
CA GLN A 171 0.78 -11.61 11.53
C GLN A 171 1.51 -10.56 10.69
N VAL A 172 2.51 -11.02 9.94
CA VAL A 172 3.10 -10.30 8.81
C VAL A 172 2.54 -10.88 7.51
N VAL A 173 2.11 -9.99 6.62
CA VAL A 173 1.75 -10.31 5.24
C VAL A 173 2.74 -9.62 4.32
N CYS A 174 3.27 -10.32 3.34
CA CYS A 174 4.18 -9.73 2.34
C CYS A 174 3.72 -10.02 0.92
N ASP A 175 4.29 -9.30 -0.04
CA ASP A 175 4.12 -9.60 -1.46
C ASP A 175 5.07 -10.72 -1.93
N ASP A 176 6.29 -10.74 -1.39
CA ASP A 176 7.29 -11.78 -1.60
C ASP A 176 8.11 -12.05 -0.34
N VAL A 177 8.28 -13.32 0.03
CA VAL A 177 9.13 -13.71 1.18
C VAL A 177 10.56 -13.24 0.99
N SER A 178 11.11 -13.31 -0.23
CA SER A 178 12.49 -12.88 -0.52
C SER A 178 12.73 -11.39 -0.25
N HIS A 179 11.67 -10.57 -0.23
CA HIS A 179 11.78 -9.16 0.11
C HIS A 179 11.93 -8.89 1.61
N VAL A 180 11.46 -9.81 2.45
CA VAL A 180 11.41 -9.62 3.91
C VAL A 180 12.36 -10.55 4.66
N GLU A 181 12.87 -11.62 4.03
CA GLU A 181 13.79 -12.58 4.66
C GLU A 181 15.09 -11.97 5.19
N GLY A 182 15.53 -10.84 4.60
CA GLY A 182 16.68 -10.07 5.06
C GLY A 182 16.39 -9.05 6.16
N PHE A 183 15.15 -8.95 6.65
CA PHE A 183 14.80 -7.98 7.69
C PHE A 183 15.42 -8.37 9.03
N LYS A 184 15.85 -7.36 9.79
CA LYS A 184 16.50 -7.54 11.10
C LYS A 184 15.70 -8.47 12.05
N ASN A 185 14.38 -8.31 12.07
CA ASN A 185 13.48 -9.02 12.96
C ASN A 185 12.73 -10.18 12.26
N PHE A 186 13.20 -10.64 11.10
CA PHE A 186 12.51 -11.68 10.34
C PHE A 186 12.27 -12.97 11.15
N SER A 187 13.24 -13.38 11.97
CA SER A 187 13.13 -14.54 12.87
C SER A 187 12.07 -14.37 13.96
N GLU A 188 11.68 -13.13 14.27
CA GLU A 188 10.73 -12.79 15.33
C GLU A 188 9.29 -12.72 14.83
N PHE A 189 9.07 -12.83 13.52
CA PHE A 189 7.72 -12.81 12.94
C PHE A 189 6.91 -14.01 13.46
N LYS A 190 5.86 -13.73 14.26
CA LYS A 190 4.97 -14.76 14.81
C LYS A 190 4.27 -15.60 13.75
N SER A 191 3.97 -15.00 12.60
CA SER A 191 3.42 -15.64 11.41
C SER A 191 3.77 -14.83 10.18
N LEU A 192 4.11 -15.49 9.08
CA LEU A 192 4.35 -14.87 7.77
C LEU A 192 3.44 -15.51 6.71
N LYS A 193 2.78 -14.69 5.90
CA LYS A 193 1.92 -15.15 4.79
C LYS A 193 2.18 -14.31 3.55
N GLU A 194 2.28 -14.95 2.40
CA GLU A 194 2.27 -14.22 1.13
C GLU A 194 0.85 -13.81 0.73
N MET A 195 0.70 -12.60 0.20
CA MET A 195 -0.54 -12.12 -0.40
C MET A 195 -1.05 -13.05 -1.52
N SER A 196 -0.13 -13.66 -2.28
CA SER A 196 -0.47 -14.63 -3.34
C SER A 196 -1.18 -15.86 -2.79
N ASP A 197 -0.79 -16.36 -1.62
CA ASP A 197 -1.42 -17.51 -0.95
C ASP A 197 -2.77 -17.14 -0.34
N ILE A 198 -2.90 -15.93 0.20
CA ILE A 198 -4.17 -15.41 0.71
C ILE A 198 -5.18 -15.27 -0.43
N LEU A 199 -4.79 -14.63 -1.54
CA LEU A 199 -5.66 -14.39 -2.69
C LEU A 199 -6.07 -15.68 -3.40
N SER A 200 -5.18 -16.68 -3.42
CA SER A 200 -5.48 -18.03 -3.94
C SER A 200 -6.20 -18.94 -2.94
N LYS A 201 -6.59 -18.41 -1.77
CA LYS A 201 -7.29 -19.14 -0.69
C LYS A 201 -6.53 -20.35 -0.15
N LYS A 202 -5.22 -20.43 -0.36
CA LYS A 202 -4.36 -21.48 0.22
C LYS A 202 -4.20 -21.29 1.72
N VAL A 203 -4.11 -20.04 2.15
CA VAL A 203 -4.11 -19.66 3.56
C VAL A 203 -5.18 -18.61 3.80
N LYS A 204 -5.73 -18.56 5.02
CA LYS A 204 -6.60 -17.47 5.43
C LYS A 204 -5.75 -16.22 5.70
N GLY A 205 -6.28 -15.05 5.37
CA GLY A 205 -5.72 -13.75 5.78
C GLY A 205 -5.90 -13.54 7.29
N ARG A 206 -6.69 -12.54 7.66
CA ARG A 206 -7.12 -12.31 9.05
C ARG A 206 -7.94 -13.51 9.57
N LEU A 207 -7.59 -14.01 10.76
CA LEU A 207 -8.27 -15.10 11.45
C LEU A 207 -9.32 -14.59 12.46
N ASN A 208 -9.10 -13.43 13.07
CA ASN A 208 -10.05 -12.80 14.00
C ASN A 208 -9.88 -11.27 14.09
N ASN A 209 -10.79 -10.61 14.81
CA ASN A 209 -10.84 -9.14 14.95
C ASN A 209 -9.78 -8.57 15.91
N GLN A 210 -8.95 -9.40 16.54
CA GLN A 210 -7.91 -8.98 17.49
C GLN A 210 -6.51 -9.00 16.89
N GLU A 211 -6.28 -9.80 15.83
CA GLU A 211 -4.97 -9.88 15.18
C GLU A 211 -4.50 -8.53 14.67
N ARG A 212 -3.32 -8.11 15.11
CA ARG A 212 -2.61 -7.00 14.47
C ARG A 212 -1.86 -7.55 13.26
N ILE A 213 -2.00 -6.86 12.14
CA ILE A 213 -1.44 -7.32 10.86
C ILE A 213 -0.53 -6.24 10.29
N LEU A 214 0.68 -6.63 9.90
CA LEU A 214 1.66 -5.77 9.24
C LEU A 214 1.81 -6.22 7.78
N ALA A 215 1.52 -5.35 6.82
CA ALA A 215 1.51 -5.69 5.40
C ALA A 215 2.73 -5.08 4.67
N TYR A 216 3.86 -5.79 4.68
CA TYR A 216 5.09 -5.45 3.96
C TYR A 216 5.01 -5.77 2.47
N ASN A 217 4.19 -5.02 1.74
CA ASN A 217 4.13 -5.11 0.27
C ASN A 217 5.12 -4.11 -0.36
N ILE A 218 6.33 -4.58 -0.69
CA ILE A 218 7.45 -3.74 -1.17
C ILE A 218 7.37 -3.40 -2.67
N GLY A 219 6.59 -4.17 -3.41
CA GLY A 219 6.38 -4.11 -4.86
C GLY A 219 7.17 -5.19 -5.59
N ILE A 220 6.48 -6.03 -6.36
CA ILE A 220 7.07 -7.00 -7.29
C ILE A 220 6.90 -6.53 -8.74
N ALA A 221 7.93 -6.75 -9.58
CA ALA A 221 7.94 -6.35 -10.99
C ALA A 221 6.77 -6.92 -11.81
N LEU A 222 6.18 -8.02 -11.35
CA LEU A 222 5.00 -8.61 -12.00
C LEU A 222 3.82 -7.64 -12.07
N HIS A 223 3.65 -6.79 -11.05
CA HIS A 223 2.62 -5.76 -11.06
C HIS A 223 2.86 -4.79 -12.21
N ASP A 224 4.08 -4.25 -12.32
CA ASP A 224 4.46 -3.29 -13.35
C ASP A 224 4.28 -3.87 -14.76
N VAL A 225 4.81 -5.07 -15.00
CA VAL A 225 4.75 -5.73 -16.30
C VAL A 225 3.31 -6.06 -16.70
N LEU A 226 2.51 -6.59 -15.78
CA LEU A 226 1.12 -6.93 -16.07
C LEU A 226 0.29 -5.66 -16.31
N ILE A 227 0.44 -4.63 -15.47
CA ILE A 227 -0.26 -3.35 -15.66
C ILE A 227 0.15 -2.71 -16.99
N ALA A 228 1.44 -2.68 -17.33
CA ALA A 228 1.92 -2.18 -18.60
C ALA A 228 1.34 -2.95 -19.80
N LYS A 229 1.28 -4.28 -19.71
CA LYS A 229 0.61 -5.13 -20.72
C LYS A 229 -0.86 -4.75 -20.88
N ARG A 230 -1.58 -4.59 -19.77
CA ARG A 230 -3.01 -4.23 -19.78
C ARG A 230 -3.25 -2.84 -20.37
N ILE A 231 -2.42 -1.87 -20.03
CA ILE A 231 -2.44 -0.53 -20.64
C ILE A 231 -2.22 -0.63 -22.15
N TRP A 232 -1.24 -1.42 -22.59
CA TRP A 232 -0.94 -1.61 -24.02
C TRP A 232 -2.08 -2.29 -24.77
N GLU A 233 -2.75 -3.29 -24.17
CA GLU A 233 -3.94 -3.94 -24.71
C GLU A 233 -5.07 -2.91 -24.91
N VAL A 234 -5.42 -2.17 -23.86
CA VAL A 234 -6.46 -1.12 -23.92
C VAL A 234 -6.13 -0.05 -24.96
N TYR A 235 -4.88 0.41 -25.01
CA TYR A 235 -4.42 1.41 -25.99
C TYR A 235 -4.43 0.89 -27.45
N SER A 236 -4.27 -0.42 -27.64
CA SER A 236 -4.28 -1.00 -28.99
C SER A 236 -5.69 -1.27 -29.52
N GLU A 237 -6.69 -1.28 -28.62
CA GLU A 237 -8.11 -1.46 -28.92
C GLU A 237 -8.86 -0.13 -29.06
N SER A 238 -8.32 0.96 -28.52
CA SER A 238 -8.81 2.35 -28.66
C SER A 238 -8.39 3.01 -29.97
#